data_AF-A0A978TYE0-F1
#
_entry.id   AF-A0A978TYE0-F1
#
_cell.length_a   1.000
_cell.length_b   1.000
_cell.length_c   1.000
_cell.angle_alpha   90.00
_cell.angle_beta   90.00
_cell.angle_gamma   90.00
#
_symmetry.space_group_name_H-M   'P 1'
#
loop_
_entity.id
_entity.type
_entity.pdbx_description
1 polymer ?
#
loop_
_entity_poly.entity_id
_entity_poly.type
_entity_poly.pdbx_seq_one_letter_code
_entity_poly.pdbx_strand_id
1 'polypeptide(L)' 'MDIGGNAGQSVVASASGTVIIAGVVSGYGNFVEIKHGNGLTSAYAHLASSV' A
#
# COMPACT_ATOMS: atom_id res chain seq x y z
N MET A 1 9.23 -6.58 -2.63
CA MET A 1 10.32 -5.59 -2.80
C MET A 1 10.25 -4.72 -1.57
N ASP A 2 11.34 -4.61 -0.81
CA ASP A 2 11.35 -3.82 0.42
C ASP A 2 12.14 -2.54 0.20
N ILE A 3 11.58 -1.42 0.66
CA ILE A 3 12.18 -0.10 0.53
C ILE A 3 12.36 0.43 1.94
N GLY A 4 13.61 0.65 2.36
CA GLY A 4 13.92 1.17 3.68
C GLY A 4 13.39 2.59 3.89
N GLY A 5 12.95 2.89 5.11
CA GLY A 5 12.42 4.19 5.49
C GLY A 5 12.20 4.29 7.00
N ASN A 6 11.75 5.45 7.45
CA ASN A 6 11.39 5.67 8.86
C ASN A 6 9.90 5.35 9.10
N ALA A 7 9.55 4.94 10.32
CA ALA A 7 8.15 4.78 10.70
C ALA A 7 7.39 6.10 10.51
N GLY A 8 6.24 6.05 9.83
CA GLY A 8 5.42 7.24 9.53
C GLY A 8 5.92 8.07 8.35
N GLN A 9 7.02 7.69 7.69
CA GLN A 9 7.43 8.31 6.43
C GLN A 9 6.33 8.14 5.38
N SER A 10 6.03 9.22 4.65
CA SER A 10 4.99 9.20 3.62
C SER A 10 5.31 8.19 2.52
N VAL A 11 4.32 7.35 2.20
CA VAL A 11 4.33 6.43 1.07
C VAL A 11 3.34 6.95 0.03
N VAL A 12 3.77 7.03 -1.22
CA VAL A 12 2.97 7.55 -2.33
C VAL A 12 2.69 6.42 -3.31
N ALA A 13 1.51 6.43 -3.90
CA ALA A 13 1.14 5.45 -4.92
C ALA A 13 2.06 5.57 -6.14
N SER A 14 2.51 4.43 -6.67
CA SER A 14 3.35 4.35 -7.87
C SER A 14 2.62 4.82 -9.15
N ALA A 15 1.29 4.76 -9.15
CA ALA A 15 0.43 5.23 -10.22
C ALA A 15 -0.98 5.58 -9.71
N SER A 16 -1.74 6.31 -10.52
CA SER A 16 -3.17 6.58 -10.24
C SER A 16 -4.01 5.31 -10.30
N GLY A 17 -5.04 5.23 -9.47
CA GLY A 17 -5.92 4.06 -9.41
C GLY A 17 -6.98 4.17 -8.33
N THR A 18 -7.65 3.05 -8.07
CA THR A 18 -8.70 2.92 -7.06
C THR A 18 -8.22 2.02 -5.94
N VAL A 19 -8.35 2.46 -4.70
CA VAL A 19 -8.09 1.63 -3.52
C VAL A 19 -9.10 0.47 -3.51
N ILE A 20 -8.61 -0.76 -3.48
CA ILE A 20 -9.44 -1.96 -3.42
C ILE A 20 -9.31 -2.70 -2.07
N ILE A 21 -8.23 -2.44 -1.32
CA ILE A 21 -8.05 -2.90 0.06
C ILE A 21 -7.45 -1.77 0.88
N ALA A 22 -7.98 -1.55 2.09
CA ALA A 22 -7.41 -0.67 3.09
C ALA A 22 -7.69 -1.23 4.49
N GLY A 23 -6.65 -1.59 5.24
CA GLY A 23 -6.78 -2.06 6.61
C GLY A 23 -5.65 -2.98 7.06
N VAL A 24 -5.87 -3.72 8.14
CA VAL A 24 -4.89 -4.69 8.65
C VAL A 24 -5.05 -6.03 7.94
N VAL A 25 -4.00 -6.46 7.25
CA VAL A 25 -3.93 -7.78 6.59
C VAL A 25 -2.90 -8.64 7.31
N SER A 26 -3.27 -9.87 7.65
CA SER A 26 -2.36 -10.81 8.33
C SER A 26 -1.07 -10.99 7.54
N GLY A 27 0.08 -10.89 8.22
CA GLY A 27 1.41 -10.93 7.61
C GLY A 27 1.90 -9.60 7.02
N TYR A 28 1.02 -8.66 6.68
CA TYR A 28 1.38 -7.37 6.07
C TYR A 28 1.19 -6.16 7.00
N GLY A 29 0.40 -6.31 8.07
CA GLY A 29 0.07 -5.19 8.97
C GLY A 29 -0.88 -4.21 8.29
N ASN A 30 -0.70 -2.90 8.54
CA ASN A 30 -1.45 -1.88 7.80
C ASN A 30 -1.07 -1.94 6.33
N PHE A 31 -2.08 -2.14 5.51
CA PHE A 31 -1.93 -2.51 4.12
C PHE A 31 -2.93 -1.75 3.26
N VAL A 32 -2.46 -1.32 2.09
CA VAL A 32 -3.28 -0.72 1.04
C VAL A 32 -2.97 -1.42 -0.28
N GLU A 33 -4.01 -1.81 -1.03
CA GLU A 33 -3.87 -2.27 -2.41
C GLU A 33 -4.65 -1.36 -3.35
N ILE A 34 -4.00 -0.97 -4.45
CA ILE A 34 -4.55 -0.07 -5.45
C ILE A 34 -4.64 -0.82 -6.77
N LYS A 35 -5.84 -0.83 -7.37
CA LYS A 35 -6.07 -1.31 -8.73
C LYS A 35 -5.82 -0.19 -9.73
N HIS A 36 -5.02 -0.50 -10.73
CA HIS A 36 -4.68 0.38 -11.85
C HIS A 36 -5.37 -0.08 -13.15
N GLY A 37 -5.06 0.59 -14.25
CA GLY A 37 -5.42 0.13 -15.59
C GLY A 37 -4.74 -1.19 -15.97
N ASN A 38 -5.22 -1.81 -17.05
CA ASN A 38 -4.65 -3.03 -17.63
C ASN A 38 -4.60 -4.25 -16.69
N GLY A 39 -5.45 -4.28 -15.67
CA GLY A 39 -5.52 -5.41 -14.72
C GLY A 39 -4.37 -5.47 -13.72
N LEU A 40 -3.57 -4.40 -13.61
CA LEU A 40 -2.46 -4.34 -12.66
C LEU A 40 -2.91 -3.87 -11.27
N THR A 41 -2.21 -4.33 -10.24
CA THR A 41 -2.34 -3.82 -8.87
C THR A 41 -0.98 -3.47 -8.29
N SER A 42 -0.96 -2.52 -7.35
CA SER A 42 0.18 -2.26 -6.48
C SER A 42 -0.24 -2.40 -5.03
N ALA A 43 0.69 -2.90 -4.21
CA ALA A 43 0.45 -3.24 -2.81
C ALA A 43 1.47 -2.53 -1.92
N TYR A 44 1.00 -1.95 -0.82
CA TYR A 44 1.78 -1.18 0.14
C TYR A 44 1.57 -1.78 1.52
N ALA A 45 2.62 -2.36 2.10
CA ALA A 45 2.57 -3.08 3.36
C ALA A 45 3.38 -2.39 4.45
N HIS A 46 3.20 -2.85 5.70
CA HIS A 46 3.94 -2.40 6.88
C HIS A 46 3.85 -0.88 7.14
N LEU A 47 2.72 -0.28 6.78
CA LEU A 47 2.48 1.15 6.99
C LEU A 47 2.31 1.45 8.48
N ALA A 48 2.64 2.68 8.90
CA ALA A 48 2.41 3.12 10.28
C ALA A 48 0.90 3.26 10.58
N SER A 49 0.11 3.73 9.62
CA SER A 49 -1.35 3.62 9.62
C SER A 49 -1.85 3.32 8.20
N SER A 50 -3.04 2.74 8.13
CA SER A 50 -3.87 2.75 6.91
C SER A 50 -4.73 4.04 6.89
N VAL A 51 -5.45 4.27 5.79
CA VAL A 51 -6.26 5.49 5.54
C VAL A 51 -7.24 5.82 6.65
#